data_AF-A0A2U0S6U0-F1
#
_entry.id   AF-A0A2U0S6U0-F1
#
_cell.length_a   1.000
_cell.length_b   1.000
_cell.length_c   1.000
_cell.angle_alpha   90.00
_cell.angle_beta   90.00
_cell.angle_gamma   90.00
#
_symmetry.space_group_name_H-M   'P 1'
#
loop_
_entity.id
_entity.type
_entity.pdbx_description
1 polymer ?
#
loop_
_entity_poly.entity_id
_entity_poly.type
_entity_poly.pdbx_seq_one_letter_code
_entity_poly.pdbx_strand_id
1 'polypeptide(L)'
;MSQKRKKQIPLPKQPEVNIGTIGHVDHGKTTLVEAITGVWAAKHSEELRRGITIKLGYADAPVFKCPKCEAIQAYSSNPECPKCGSKGEFVRAISFV
;
A
#
# COMPACT_ATOMS: atom_id res chain seq x y z
N MET A 1 22.59 -2.21 -2.02
CA MET A 1 21.77 -3.20 -1.29
C MET A 1 20.47 -3.40 -2.06
N SER A 2 20.29 -4.59 -2.64
CA SER A 2 19.19 -4.91 -3.55
C SER A 2 17.86 -4.98 -2.77
N GLN A 3 17.03 -3.94 -2.89
CA GLN A 3 15.67 -3.97 -2.34
C GLN A 3 14.87 -5.02 -3.13
N LYS A 4 14.54 -6.13 -2.46
CA LYS A 4 13.67 -7.18 -3.01
C LYS A 4 12.33 -6.55 -3.36
N ARG A 5 12.07 -6.31 -4.65
CA ARG A 5 10.74 -5.89 -5.15
C ARG A 5 9.72 -6.94 -4.71
N LYS A 6 8.86 -6.61 -3.74
CA LYS A 6 7.69 -7.45 -3.42
C LYS A 6 6.84 -7.53 -4.69
N LYS A 7 6.53 -8.76 -5.14
CA LYS A 7 5.67 -8.98 -6.30
C LYS A 7 4.33 -8.28 -6.05
N GLN A 8 3.92 -7.41 -6.96
CA GLN A 8 2.57 -6.82 -6.94
C GLN A 8 1.54 -7.95 -6.93
N ILE A 9 0.66 -7.93 -5.94
CA ILE A 9 -0.45 -8.87 -5.84
C ILE A 9 -1.49 -8.41 -6.87
N PRO A 10 -1.90 -9.25 -7.84
CA PRO A 10 -2.96 -8.87 -8.76
C PRO A 10 -4.24 -8.59 -7.98
N LEU A 11 -4.82 -7.41 -8.20
CA LEU A 11 -6.04 -7.00 -7.51
C LEU A 11 -7.23 -7.79 -8.05
N PRO A 12 -8.09 -8.35 -7.18
CA PRO A 12 -9.28 -9.08 -7.62
C PRO A 12 -10.36 -8.17 -8.21
N LYS A 13 -10.30 -6.85 -7.94
CA LYS A 13 -11.23 -5.84 -8.46
C LYS A 13 -10.51 -4.50 -8.63
N GLN A 14 -10.99 -3.67 -9.56
CA GLN A 14 -10.52 -2.29 -9.72
C GLN A 14 -10.69 -1.48 -8.42
N PRO A 15 -9.76 -0.56 -8.10
CA PRO A 15 -9.93 0.35 -6.98
C PRO A 15 -11.22 1.16 -7.10
N GLU A 16 -11.97 1.23 -6.00
CA GLU A 16 -13.24 1.97 -5.94
C GLU A 16 -13.08 3.37 -5.33
N VAL A 17 -11.96 3.63 -4.65
CA VAL A 17 -11.69 4.89 -3.95
C VAL A 17 -10.22 5.28 -4.11
N ASN A 18 -9.99 6.58 -4.35
CA ASN A 18 -8.67 7.20 -4.36
C ASN A 18 -8.43 7.96 -3.04
N ILE A 19 -7.26 7.78 -2.44
CA ILE A 19 -6.85 8.42 -1.18
C ILE A 19 -5.60 9.25 -1.46
N GLY A 20 -5.74 10.57 -1.40
CA GLY A 20 -4.63 11.50 -1.54
C GLY A 20 -3.83 11.63 -0.24
N THR A 21 -2.51 11.47 -0.29
CA THR A 21 -1.62 11.66 0.87
C THR A 21 -0.96 13.04 0.84
N ILE A 22 -1.40 13.95 1.72
CA ILE A 22 -0.88 15.33 1.81
C ILE A 22 -0.12 15.56 3.13
N GLY A 23 0.80 16.53 3.14
CA GLY A 23 1.61 16.86 4.32
C GLY A 23 2.92 17.58 3.99
N HIS A 24 3.63 18.06 5.01
CA HIS A 24 4.90 18.79 4.89
C HIS A 24 6.00 17.96 4.21
N VAL A 25 7.03 18.63 3.69
CA VAL A 25 8.22 17.98 3.10
C VAL A 25 8.86 17.05 4.14
N ASP A 26 9.36 15.89 3.68
CA ASP A 26 10.03 14.87 4.50
C ASP A 26 9.22 14.22 5.65
N HIS A 27 7.92 14.45 5.74
CA HIS A 27 7.04 13.75 6.70
C HIS A 27 6.73 12.28 6.32
N GLY A 28 7.51 11.67 5.43
CA GLY A 28 7.40 10.23 5.13
C GLY A 28 6.11 9.81 4.42
N LYS A 29 5.45 10.70 3.66
CA LYS A 29 4.24 10.37 2.89
C LYS A 29 4.44 9.18 1.95
N THR A 30 5.53 9.20 1.18
CA THR A 30 5.91 8.08 0.29
C THR A 30 6.18 6.79 1.07
N THR A 31 6.83 6.90 2.23
CA THR A 31 7.09 5.76 3.12
C THR A 31 5.80 5.17 3.69
N LEU A 32 4.80 6.00 4.01
CA LEU A 32 3.49 5.55 4.46
C LEU A 32 2.77 4.75 3.37
N VAL A 33 2.78 5.27 2.13
CA VAL A 33 2.19 4.58 0.98
C VAL A 33 2.90 3.26 0.73
N GLU A 34 4.23 3.21 0.80
CA GLU A 34 5.00 1.95 0.69
C GLU A 34 4.65 0.96 1.81
N ALA A 35 4.54 1.42 3.05
CA ALA A 35 4.23 0.55 4.18
C ALA A 35 2.84 -0.12 4.05
N ILE A 36 1.86 0.59 3.48
CA ILE A 36 0.50 0.07 3.28
C ILE A 36 0.41 -0.81 2.03
N THR A 37 0.92 -0.31 0.90
CA THR A 37 0.74 -0.96 -0.42
C THR A 37 1.84 -1.98 -0.75
N GLY A 38 2.99 -1.89 -0.08
CA GLY A 38 4.21 -2.61 -0.46
C GLY A 38 4.85 -2.09 -1.75
N VAL A 39 4.36 -0.97 -2.31
CA VAL A 39 4.82 -0.37 -3.56
C VAL A 39 5.43 0.99 -3.28
N TRP A 40 6.68 1.18 -3.70
CA TRP A 40 7.32 2.49 -3.70
C TRP A 40 6.71 3.36 -4.81
N ALA A 41 5.96 4.39 -4.44
CA ALA A 41 5.20 5.22 -5.37
C ALA A 41 6.09 6.16 -6.21
N ALA A 42 7.26 6.59 -5.70
CA ALA A 42 8.21 7.45 -6.42
C ALA A 42 9.06 6.63 -7.41
N LYS A 43 8.52 6.43 -8.61
CA LYS A 43 9.09 5.54 -9.63
C LYS A 43 10.17 6.21 -10.50
N HIS A 44 10.34 7.53 -10.47
CA HIS A 44 11.30 8.19 -11.35
C HIS A 44 12.72 8.27 -10.75
N SER A 45 13.71 7.95 -11.58
CA SER A 45 15.14 7.97 -11.21
C SER A 45 15.63 9.37 -10.77
N GLU A 46 15.01 10.44 -11.27
CA GLU A 46 15.31 11.82 -10.86
C GLU A 46 14.70 12.15 -9.48
N GLU A 47 13.53 11.59 -9.15
CA GLU A 47 12.90 11.67 -7.81
C GLU A 47 13.75 10.96 -6.77
N LEU A 48 14.22 9.76 -7.09
CA LEU A 48 15.10 8.96 -6.23
C LEU A 48 16.47 9.61 -6.01
N ARG A 49 17.02 10.28 -7.02
CA ARG A 49 18.31 10.98 -6.91
C ARG A 49 18.22 12.29 -6.13
N ARG A 50 17.07 12.97 -6.17
CA ARG A 50 16.87 14.27 -5.52
C ARG A 50 16.08 14.21 -4.22
N GLY A 51 15.49 13.06 -3.87
CA GLY A 51 14.67 12.89 -2.67
C GLY A 51 13.34 13.66 -2.73
N ILE A 52 12.88 14.08 -3.91
CA ILE A 52 11.65 14.88 -4.10
C ILE A 52 10.64 14.14 -4.96
N THR A 53 9.35 14.34 -4.72
CA THR A 53 8.26 13.85 -5.59
C THR A 53 8.05 14.84 -6.74
N ILE A 54 8.20 14.40 -7.99
CA ILE A 54 8.08 15.25 -9.19
C ILE A 54 6.77 14.93 -9.92
N LYS A 55 6.33 13.66 -9.91
CA LYS A 55 5.09 13.20 -10.53
C LYS A 55 4.15 12.57 -9.50
N LEU A 56 2.86 12.61 -9.81
CA LEU A 56 1.83 11.88 -9.06
C LEU A 56 2.14 10.38 -9.09
N GLY A 57 2.45 9.83 -7.92
CA GLY A 57 2.74 8.41 -7.74
C GLY A 57 1.47 7.66 -7.38
N TYR A 58 1.12 6.64 -8.17
CA TYR A 58 -0.03 5.77 -7.89
C TYR A 58 0.43 4.45 -7.29
N ALA A 59 -0.25 4.03 -6.22
CA ALA A 59 -0.05 2.73 -5.58
C ALA A 59 -1.38 2.15 -5.12
N ASP A 60 -1.73 0.98 -5.63
CA ASP A 60 -2.97 0.30 -5.26
C ASP A 60 -2.74 -0.68 -4.11
N ALA A 61 -3.74 -0.81 -3.24
CA ALA A 61 -3.75 -1.79 -2.16
C ALA A 61 -5.11 -2.50 -2.06
N PRO A 62 -5.12 -3.85 -1.99
CA PRO A 62 -6.30 -4.57 -1.56
C PRO A 62 -6.48 -4.44 -0.04
N VAL A 63 -7.71 -4.48 0.44
CA VAL A 63 -8.05 -4.53 1.86
C VAL A 63 -8.75 -5.85 2.12
N PHE A 64 -8.14 -6.68 2.97
CA PHE A 64 -8.68 -7.93 3.46
C PHE A 64 -9.13 -7.79 4.91
N LYS A 65 -10.20 -8.49 5.28
CA LYS A 65 -10.69 -8.61 6.65
C LYS A 65 -10.58 -10.07 7.11
N CYS A 66 -9.95 -10.26 8.25
CA CYS A 66 -9.88 -11.55 8.92
C CYS A 66 -11.19 -11.86 9.66
N PRO A 67 -11.78 -13.05 9.51
CA PRO A 67 -13.00 -13.44 10.23
C PRO A 67 -12.73 -13.80 11.71
N LYS A 68 -11.48 -14.09 12.09
CA LYS A 68 -11.11 -14.57 13.44
C LYS A 68 -10.60 -13.50 14.38
N CYS A 69 -10.01 -12.43 13.84
CA CYS A 69 -9.47 -11.33 14.64
C CYS A 69 -10.51 -10.22 14.74
N GLU A 70 -10.53 -9.53 15.87
CA GLU A 70 -11.47 -8.44 16.11
C GLU A 70 -10.80 -7.06 15.96
N ALA A 71 -11.65 -6.04 15.81
CA ALA A 71 -11.27 -4.63 15.72
C ALA A 71 -10.29 -4.32 14.57
N ILE A 72 -9.40 -3.36 14.79
CA ILE A 72 -8.47 -2.82 13.76
C ILE A 72 -7.49 -3.90 13.27
N GLN A 73 -7.15 -4.87 14.12
CA GLN A 73 -6.20 -5.95 13.81
C GLN A 73 -6.75 -6.98 12.82
N ALA A 74 -8.04 -6.93 12.51
CA ALA A 74 -8.66 -7.78 11.50
C ALA A 74 -8.29 -7.36 10.07
N TYR A 75 -7.84 -6.13 9.85
CA TYR A 75 -7.59 -5.59 8.51
C TYR A 75 -6.12 -5.73 8.09
N SER A 76 -5.89 -6.10 6.84
CA SER A 76 -4.54 -6.21 6.26
C SER A 76 -4.57 -5.98 4.75
N SER A 77 -3.44 -5.55 4.20
CA SER A 77 -3.20 -5.53 2.75
C SER A 77 -2.72 -6.87 2.19
N ASN A 78 -2.52 -7.87 3.07
CA ASN A 78 -2.16 -9.23 2.68
C ASN A 78 -3.38 -10.17 2.67
N PRO A 79 -3.43 -11.15 1.74
CA PRO A 79 -4.49 -12.16 1.69
C PRO A 79 -4.54 -13.08 2.91
N GLU A 80 -3.43 -13.23 3.61
CA GLU A 80 -3.31 -14.01 4.84
C GLU A 80 -3.17 -13.06 6.03
N CYS A 81 -3.95 -13.33 7.09
CA CYS A 81 -3.90 -12.52 8.29
C CYS A 81 -2.53 -12.67 8.98
N PRO A 82 -1.78 -11.57 9.22
CA PRO A 82 -0.46 -11.64 9.83
C PRO A 82 -0.47 -12.07 11.29
N LYS A 83 -1.63 -12.04 11.96
CA LYS A 83 -1.76 -12.39 13.38
C LYS A 83 -2.10 -13.86 13.61
N CYS A 84 -3.07 -14.40 12.88
CA CYS A 84 -3.59 -15.76 13.10
C CYS A 84 -3.46 -16.70 11.90
N GLY A 85 -2.88 -16.24 10.78
CA GLY A 85 -2.62 -17.05 9.59
C GLY A 85 -3.85 -17.54 8.83
N SER A 86 -5.06 -17.11 9.20
CA SER A 86 -6.26 -17.45 8.44
C SER A 86 -6.35 -16.63 7.15
N LYS A 87 -7.01 -17.19 6.13
CA LYS A 87 -7.34 -16.47 4.91
C LYS A 87 -8.27 -15.30 5.23
N GLY A 88 -7.89 -14.12 4.74
CA GLY A 88 -8.70 -12.91 4.81
C GLY A 88 -9.73 -12.88 3.69
N GLU A 89 -10.89 -12.32 3.98
CA GLU A 89 -11.93 -12.04 3.00
C GLU A 89 -11.65 -10.69 2.35
N PHE A 90 -11.67 -10.65 1.01
CA PHE A 90 -11.49 -9.40 0.28
C PHE A 90 -12.67 -8.47 0.56
N VAL A 91 -12.38 -7.25 1.00
CA VAL A 91 -13.39 -6.23 1.26
C VAL A 91 -13.47 -5.26 0.10
N ARG A 92 -12.33 -4.67 -0.29
CA ARG A 92 -12.26 -3.64 -1.34
C ARG A 92 -10.83 -3.41 -1.83
N ALA A 93 -10.70 -2.72 -2.95
CA ALA A 93 -9.43 -2.21 -3.45
C ALA A 93 -9.45 -0.67 -3.37
N ILE A 94 -8.33 -0.08 -2.94
CA ILE A 94 -8.12 1.37 -2.83
C ILE A 94 -6.85 1.77 -3.57
N SER A 95 -6.83 2.99 -4.09
CA SER A 95 -5.64 3.56 -4.74
C SER A 95 -5.13 4.75 -3.93
N PHE A 96 -3.82 4.84 -3.74
CA PHE A 96 -3.14 5.96 -3.12
C PHE A 96 -2.56 6.89 -4.19
N VAL A 97 -2.73 8.20 -3.96
CA VAL A 97 -2.29 9.30 -4.83
C VAL A 97 -1.42 10.29 -4.05
#